data_AF-A0A3M7N529-F1
#
_entry.id   AF-A0A3M7N529-F1
#
_cell.length_a   1.000
_cell.length_b   1.000
_cell.length_c   1.000
_cell.angle_alpha   90.00
_cell.angle_beta   90.00
_cell.angle_gamma   90.00
#
_symmetry.space_group_name_H-M   'P 1'
#
loop_
_entity.id
_entity.type
_entity.pdbx_description
1 polymer ?
#
loop_
_entity_poly.entity_id
_entity_poly.type
_entity_poly.pdbx_seq_one_letter_code
_entity_poly.pdbx_strand_id
1 'polypeptide(L)'
;MASSSKQPDVGVGVFVLNSSNEFLIGQRKGCVGSGSYALPGGHLEVGESFEDCAAREALEEAGINIVNPKFLVATTGVYHDQGRLIHYVAIFMVATLRKEDETKGLNEDGLQRWTLGGLWVDSGSGPALLAYPRSQENTGV
;
A
#
# COMPACT_ATOMS: atom_id res chain seq x y z
N MET A 1 29.84 7.32 -1.40
CA MET A 1 29.36 6.68 -0.16
C MET A 1 28.12 7.43 0.29
N ALA A 2 26.91 7.00 -0.10
CA ALA A 2 25.70 7.66 0.36
C ALA A 2 25.49 7.31 1.84
N SER A 3 25.45 8.31 2.73
CA SER A 3 25.13 8.07 4.13
C SER A 3 23.68 7.59 4.22
N SER A 4 23.49 6.31 4.55
CA SER A 4 22.18 5.81 4.97
C SER A 4 21.82 6.53 6.27
N SER A 5 21.03 7.59 6.16
CA SER A 5 20.40 8.18 7.32
C SER A 5 19.53 7.11 7.95
N LYS A 6 19.70 6.84 9.25
CA LYS A 6 18.85 5.93 10.04
C LYS A 6 17.44 6.52 10.29
N GLN A 7 16.86 7.17 9.28
CA GLN A 7 15.58 7.82 9.40
C GLN A 7 14.49 6.90 8.84
N PRO A 8 13.27 6.94 9.41
CA PRO A 8 12.15 6.23 8.83
C PRO A 8 11.82 6.78 7.44
N ASP A 9 11.51 5.90 6.51
CA ASP A 9 10.90 6.28 5.23
C ASP A 9 9.40 6.53 5.43
N VAL A 10 8.80 7.36 4.58
CA VAL A 10 7.36 7.64 4.61
C VAL A 10 6.71 7.07 3.35
N GLY A 11 5.72 6.21 3.54
CA GLY A 11 4.93 5.64 2.46
C GLY A 11 3.46 6.03 2.59
N VAL A 12 2.77 6.16 1.46
CA VAL A 12 1.32 6.40 1.41
C VAL A 12 0.65 5.24 0.69
N GLY A 13 -0.35 4.63 1.33
CA GLY A 13 -1.23 3.64 0.71
C GLY A 13 -2.67 4.13 0.67
N VAL A 14 -3.43 3.79 -0.36
CA VAL A 14 -4.82 4.27 -0.53
C VAL A 14 -5.84 3.16 -0.64
N PHE A 15 -6.84 3.18 0.24
CA PHE A 15 -8.08 2.43 0.06
C PHE A 15 -8.94 3.14 -0.97
N VAL A 16 -8.91 2.67 -2.21
CA VAL A 16 -9.81 3.16 -3.26
C VAL A 16 -11.11 2.38 -3.19
N LEU A 17 -12.25 3.06 -3.01
CA LEU A 17 -13.59 2.46 -2.93
C LEU A 17 -14.37 2.64 -4.24
N ASN A 18 -14.97 1.58 -4.78
CA ASN A 18 -15.92 1.66 -5.89
C ASN A 18 -17.35 1.98 -5.41
N SER A 19 -18.31 2.14 -6.33
CA SER A 19 -19.72 2.37 -6.01
C SER A 19 -20.38 1.27 -5.16
N SER A 20 -19.79 0.07 -5.15
CA SER A 20 -20.26 -1.10 -4.41
C SER A 20 -19.64 -1.21 -3.01
N ASN A 21 -18.87 -0.20 -2.55
CA ASN A 21 -18.10 -0.21 -1.30
C ASN A 21 -17.07 -1.35 -1.22
N GLU A 22 -16.55 -1.78 -2.36
CA GLU A 22 -15.41 -2.69 -2.46
C GLU A 22 -14.13 -1.87 -2.63
N PHE A 23 -13.00 -2.39 -2.15
CA PHE A 23 -11.72 -1.71 -2.29
C PHE A 23 -10.73 -2.46 -3.17
N LEU A 24 -9.88 -1.70 -3.85
CA LEU A 24 -8.85 -2.23 -4.75
C LEU A 24 -7.65 -2.75 -3.96
N ILE A 25 -7.24 -3.97 -4.29
CA ILE A 25 -5.97 -4.55 -3.91
C ILE A 25 -5.31 -5.21 -5.11
N GLY A 26 -4.01 -5.44 -5.02
CA GLY A 26 -3.26 -6.14 -6.04
C GLY A 26 -2.25 -7.05 -5.43
N GLN A 27 -1.96 -8.11 -6.17
CA GLN A 27 -1.02 -9.13 -5.74
C GLN A 27 0.38 -8.72 -6.20
N ARG A 28 1.32 -8.61 -5.26
CA ARG A 28 2.72 -8.26 -5.59
C ARG A 28 3.35 -9.35 -6.47
N LYS A 29 3.89 -8.98 -7.63
CA LYS A 29 4.70 -9.85 -8.49
C LYS A 29 6.20 -9.53 -8.30
N GLY A 30 7.03 -10.54 -8.02
CA GLY A 30 8.48 -10.47 -8.27
C GLY A 30 9.39 -9.87 -7.20
N CYS A 31 8.94 -9.60 -5.97
CA CYS A 31 9.83 -9.21 -4.88
C CYS A 31 9.39 -9.79 -3.53
N VAL A 32 10.18 -9.52 -2.49
CA VAL A 32 10.00 -9.89 -1.09
C VAL A 32 8.53 -9.57 -0.70
N GLY A 33 7.72 -10.62 -0.50
CA GLY A 33 6.26 -10.53 -0.30
C GLY A 33 5.42 -11.03 -1.49
N SER A 34 6.04 -11.66 -2.49
CA SER A 34 5.39 -12.24 -3.66
C SER A 34 4.18 -13.09 -3.26
N GLY A 35 3.01 -12.75 -3.81
CA GLY A 35 1.75 -13.41 -3.48
C GLY A 35 0.89 -12.72 -2.41
N SER A 36 1.44 -11.76 -1.67
CA SER A 36 0.66 -10.91 -0.74
C SER A 36 -0.15 -9.85 -1.50
N TYR A 37 -1.23 -9.41 -0.86
CA TYR A 37 -2.07 -8.32 -1.36
C TYR A 37 -1.65 -6.99 -0.74
N ALA A 38 -1.55 -5.96 -1.58
CA ALA A 38 -1.27 -4.59 -1.17
C ALA A 38 -2.30 -3.62 -1.75
N LEU A 39 -2.43 -2.48 -1.09
CA LEU A 39 -3.10 -1.30 -1.66
C LEU A 39 -2.21 -0.66 -2.73
N PRO A 40 -2.79 0.12 -3.66
CA PRO A 40 -2.00 1.08 -4.43
C PRO A 40 -1.25 2.02 -3.47
N GLY A 41 0.02 2.27 -3.74
CA GLY A 41 0.82 3.16 -2.89
C GLY A 41 2.33 3.04 -3.06
N GLY A 42 3.04 4.06 -2.57
CA GLY A 42 4.49 4.14 -2.67
C GLY A 42 5.08 5.21 -1.77
N HIS A 43 6.26 5.71 -2.14
CA HIS A 43 6.99 6.66 -1.31
C HIS A 43 6.40 8.07 -1.45
N LEU A 44 6.33 8.78 -0.33
CA LEU A 44 5.98 10.19 -0.35
C LEU A 44 7.12 11.01 -0.97
N GLU A 45 6.83 11.80 -1.99
CA GLU A 45 7.83 12.67 -2.61
C GLU A 45 8.00 14.00 -1.87
N VAL A 46 9.16 14.65 -2.04
CA VAL A 46 9.46 15.92 -1.38
C VAL A 46 8.53 17.01 -1.89
N GLY A 47 7.77 17.62 -0.99
CA GLY A 47 6.82 18.69 -1.29
C GLY A 47 5.43 18.19 -1.71
N GLU A 48 5.23 16.87 -1.74
CA GLU A 48 3.95 16.24 -2.08
C GLU A 48 3.03 16.18 -0.85
N SER A 49 1.73 16.39 -1.04
CA SER A 49 0.72 16.11 0.01
C SER A 49 0.38 14.62 0.07
N PHE A 50 -0.26 14.15 1.13
CA PHE A 50 -0.69 12.74 1.20
C PHE A 50 -1.76 12.44 0.15
N GLU A 51 -2.61 13.41 -0.16
CA GLU A 51 -3.63 13.37 -1.19
C GLU A 51 -3.03 13.24 -2.59
N ASP A 52 -2.02 14.05 -2.89
CA ASP A 52 -1.33 14.02 -4.20
C ASP A 52 -0.59 12.70 -4.40
N CYS A 53 0.12 12.22 -3.36
CA CYS A 53 0.81 10.93 -3.39
C CYS A 53 -0.18 9.77 -3.64
N ALA A 54 -1.29 9.74 -2.90
CA ALA A 54 -2.33 8.73 -3.10
C ALA A 54 -2.90 8.75 -4.53
N ALA A 55 -3.11 9.94 -5.11
CA ALA A 55 -3.64 10.09 -6.46
C ALA A 55 -2.63 9.66 -7.53
N ARG A 56 -1.35 10.03 -7.37
CA ARG A 56 -0.25 9.63 -8.26
C ARG A 56 -0.08 8.12 -8.28
N GLU A 57 0.05 7.49 -7.11
CA GLU A 57 0.28 6.05 -7.00
C GLU A 57 -0.92 5.23 -7.53
N ALA A 58 -2.16 5.69 -7.27
CA ALA A 58 -3.35 5.05 -7.85
C ALA A 58 -3.35 5.10 -9.39
N LEU A 59 -2.84 6.19 -9.98
CA LEU A 59 -2.73 6.33 -11.42
C LEU A 59 -1.59 5.48 -11.99
N GLU A 60 -0.41 5.51 -11.37
CA GLU A 60 0.78 4.80 -11.84
C GLU A 60 0.62 3.28 -11.75
N GLU A 61 0.14 2.77 -10.61
CA GLU A 61 0.08 1.32 -10.35
C GLU A 61 -1.20 0.66 -10.87
N ALA A 62 -2.32 1.41 -10.94
CA ALA A 62 -3.63 0.87 -11.29
C ALA A 62 -4.31 1.56 -12.48
N GLY A 63 -3.79 2.67 -13.01
CA GLY A 63 -4.37 3.37 -14.15
C GLY A 63 -5.70 4.08 -13.84
N ILE A 64 -5.99 4.34 -12.57
CA ILE A 64 -7.27 4.89 -12.12
C ILE A 64 -7.10 6.26 -11.46
N ASN A 65 -8.12 7.10 -11.59
CA ASN A 65 -8.21 8.36 -10.90
C ASN A 65 -9.08 8.19 -9.65
N ILE A 66 -8.69 8.85 -8.57
CA ILE A 66 -9.43 8.87 -7.31
C ILE A 66 -10.00 10.26 -7.03
N VAL A 67 -11.07 10.32 -6.23
CA VAL A 67 -11.70 11.56 -5.80
C VAL A 67 -11.90 11.56 -4.28
N ASN A 68 -11.88 12.76 -3.70
CA ASN A 68 -12.07 12.98 -2.26
C ASN A 68 -11.11 12.17 -1.36
N PRO A 69 -9.78 12.19 -1.61
CA PRO A 69 -8.83 11.53 -0.72
C PRO A 69 -8.92 12.13 0.68
N LYS A 70 -8.91 11.27 1.70
CA LYS A 70 -8.98 11.64 3.11
C LYS A 70 -8.02 10.79 3.91
N PHE A 71 -7.38 11.40 4.90
CA PHE A 71 -6.60 10.66 5.88
C PHE A 71 -7.47 9.66 6.65
N LEU A 72 -6.97 8.44 6.78
CA LEU A 72 -7.61 7.37 7.56
C LEU A 72 -6.84 7.10 8.85
N VAL A 73 -5.56 6.72 8.73
CA VAL A 73 -4.73 6.33 9.87
C VAL A 73 -3.25 6.40 9.50
N ALA A 74 -2.37 6.54 10.49
CA ALA A 74 -0.94 6.38 10.34
C ALA A 74 -0.45 5.22 11.21
N THR A 75 0.44 4.38 10.67
CA THR A 75 1.08 3.29 11.42
C THR A 75 2.60 3.34 11.25
N THR A 76 3.31 2.63 12.11
CA THR A 76 4.76 2.43 11.99
C THR A 76 5.06 0.95 11.88
N GLY A 77 6.02 0.60 11.03
CA GLY A 77 6.47 -0.78 10.84
C GLY A 77 7.98 -0.84 10.71
N VAL A 78 8.58 -1.84 11.35
CA VAL A 78 10.01 -2.13 11.24
C VAL A 78 10.17 -3.58 10.80
N TYR A 79 10.94 -3.83 9.75
CA TYR A 79 11.16 -5.17 9.22
C TYR A 79 12.57 -5.30 8.62
N HIS A 80 12.97 -6.54 8.36
CA HIS A 80 14.27 -6.86 7.76
C HIS A 80 14.06 -7.32 6.32
N ASP A 81 14.75 -6.70 5.37
CA ASP A 81 14.77 -7.12 3.98
C ASP A 81 16.22 -7.25 3.49
N GLN A 82 16.59 -8.42 2.96
CA GLN A 82 17.95 -8.73 2.48
C GLN A 82 19.06 -8.31 3.47
N GLY A 83 18.82 -8.50 4.77
CA GLY A 83 19.76 -8.15 5.85
C GLY A 83 19.81 -6.66 6.20
N ARG A 84 18.95 -5.82 5.61
CA ARG A 84 18.80 -4.40 5.92
C ARG A 84 17.59 -4.19 6.83
N LEU A 85 17.77 -3.42 7.89
CA LEU A 85 16.66 -2.92 8.73
C LEU A 85 15.96 -1.79 7.97
N ILE A 86 14.65 -1.92 7.81
CA ILE A 86 13.80 -0.93 7.16
C ILE A 86 12.75 -0.47 8.16
N HIS A 87 12.56 0.84 8.28
CA HIS A 87 11.58 1.47 9.16
C HIS A 87 10.70 2.38 8.33
N TYR A 88 9.40 2.10 8.27
CA TYR A 88 8.40 2.95 7.62
C TYR A 88 7.44 3.59 8.61
N VAL A 89 7.10 4.84 8.32
CA VAL A 89 5.83 5.45 8.71
C VAL A 89 4.89 5.32 7.52
N ALA A 90 3.82 4.54 7.68
CA ALA A 90 2.82 4.32 6.64
C ALA A 90 1.60 5.19 6.91
N ILE A 91 1.29 6.08 5.97
CA ILE A 91 0.06 6.88 5.95
C ILE A 91 -0.97 6.16 5.10
N PHE A 92 -2.14 5.92 5.65
CA PHE A 92 -3.26 5.35 4.92
C PHE A 92 -4.28 6.42 4.61
N MET A 93 -4.63 6.51 3.33
CA MET A 93 -5.68 7.36 2.80
C MET A 93 -6.87 6.50 2.41
N VAL A 94 -8.04 7.10 2.34
CA VAL A 94 -9.24 6.53 1.72
C VAL A 94 -9.76 7.50 0.67
N ALA A 95 -10.15 6.97 -0.48
CA ALA A 95 -10.69 7.76 -1.58
C ALA A 95 -11.75 6.97 -2.34
N THR A 96 -12.53 7.65 -3.17
CA THR A 96 -13.50 7.01 -4.06
C THR A 96 -12.92 6.90 -5.46
N LEU A 97 -13.17 5.79 -6.14
CA LEU A 97 -12.87 5.64 -7.56
C LEU A 97 -13.63 6.72 -8.34
N ARG A 98 -12.95 7.38 -9.28
CA ARG A 98 -13.62 8.27 -10.21
C ARG A 98 -14.58 7.46 -11.07
N LYS A 99 -15.85 7.88 -11.14
CA LYS A 99 -16.93 7.17 -11.83
C LYS A 99 -16.60 6.79 -13.27
N GLU A 100 -15.92 7.66 -14.01
CA GLU A 100 -15.52 7.42 -15.40
C GLU A 100 -14.50 6.27 -15.55
N ASP A 101 -13.85 5.86 -14.46
CA ASP A 101 -12.87 4.80 -14.44
C ASP A 101 -13.43 3.46 -13.93
N GLU A 102 -14.71 3.38 -13.55
CA GLU A 102 -15.36 2.13 -13.10
C GLU A 102 -15.43 1.04 -14.19
N THR A 103 -15.44 1.44 -15.46
CA THR A 103 -15.52 0.53 -16.61
C THR A 103 -14.17 0.28 -17.26
N LYS A 104 -13.11 0.96 -16.79
CA LYS A 104 -11.76 0.74 -17.29
C LYS A 104 -11.24 -0.57 -16.71
N GLY A 105 -10.81 -1.48 -17.58
CA GLY A 105 -10.01 -2.62 -17.14
C GLY A 105 -8.76 -2.12 -16.42
N LEU A 106 -8.42 -2.72 -15.29
CA LEU A 106 -7.15 -2.47 -14.60
C LEU A 106 -6.00 -2.90 -15.52
N ASN A 107 -4.89 -2.17 -15.48
CA ASN A 107 -3.74 -2.41 -16.36
C ASN A 107 -3.28 -3.89 -16.34
N GLU A 108 -2.86 -4.45 -17.47
CA GLU A 108 -2.41 -5.86 -17.60
C GLU A 108 -1.24 -6.21 -16.65
N ASP A 109 -0.44 -5.20 -16.28
CA ASP A 109 0.69 -5.30 -15.36
C ASP A 109 0.38 -4.89 -13.90
N GLY A 110 -0.82 -4.34 -13.63
CA GLY A 110 -1.20 -3.68 -12.38
C GLY A 110 -2.05 -4.51 -11.40
N LEU A 111 -2.45 -3.88 -10.29
CA LEU A 111 -3.34 -4.47 -9.26
C LEU A 111 -4.64 -4.97 -9.92
N GLN A 112 -5.00 -6.25 -9.74
CA GLN A 112 -6.06 -6.91 -10.54
C GLN A 112 -7.29 -7.36 -9.74
N ARG A 113 -7.53 -6.88 -8.52
CA ARG A 113 -8.65 -7.42 -7.72
C ARG A 113 -9.32 -6.41 -6.79
N TRP A 114 -10.62 -6.21 -7.00
CA TRP A 114 -11.51 -5.59 -6.02
C TRP A 114 -11.95 -6.65 -4.99
N THR A 115 -12.01 -6.27 -3.72
CA THR A 115 -12.53 -7.12 -2.65
C THR A 115 -13.50 -6.39 -1.73
N LEU A 116 -14.48 -7.13 -1.20
CA LEU A 116 -15.44 -6.63 -0.22
C LEU A 116 -14.73 -6.23 1.08
N GLY A 117 -15.07 -5.04 1.58
CA GLY A 117 -14.63 -4.51 2.87
C GLY A 117 -14.89 -5.49 4.03
N GLY A 118 -13.84 -6.10 4.57
CA GLY A 118 -13.99 -7.04 5.68
C GLY A 118 -12.76 -7.85 6.10
N LEU A 119 -11.53 -7.44 5.77
CA LEU A 119 -10.33 -8.10 6.30
C LEU A 119 -9.93 -7.50 7.66
N TRP A 120 -10.44 -8.11 8.73
CA TRP A 120 -9.84 -8.00 10.05
C TRP A 120 -8.53 -8.79 10.03
N VAL A 121 -7.39 -8.09 9.98
CA VAL A 121 -6.11 -8.74 10.19
C VAL A 121 -5.82 -8.72 11.69
N ASP A 122 -5.76 -9.91 12.27
CA ASP A 122 -5.56 -10.17 13.69
C ASP A 122 -4.40 -9.35 14.28
N SER A 123 -4.64 -8.76 15.45
CA SER A 123 -3.72 -7.92 16.22
C SER A 123 -2.37 -8.57 16.58
N GLY A 124 -2.20 -9.89 16.45
CA GLY A 124 -0.91 -10.58 16.57
C GLY A 124 -0.10 -10.69 15.27
N SER A 125 -0.75 -10.45 14.13
CA SER A 125 -0.18 -10.49 12.79
C SER A 125 -0.63 -9.24 12.05
N GLY A 126 -0.02 -8.09 12.38
CA GLY A 126 -0.32 -6.80 11.76
C GLY A 126 -0.52 -6.90 10.24
N PRO A 127 -1.43 -6.07 9.67
CA PRO A 127 -1.96 -6.25 8.33
C PRO A 127 -0.91 -6.69 7.32
N ALA A 128 -1.05 -7.93 6.85
CA ALA A 128 -0.37 -8.41 5.64
C ALA A 128 -0.78 -7.60 4.38
N LEU A 129 -1.68 -6.61 4.53
CA LEU A 129 -2.02 -5.57 3.57
C LEU A 129 -0.88 -4.57 3.29
N LEU A 130 0.18 -4.54 4.10
CA LEU A 130 1.43 -3.81 3.82
C LEU A 130 2.67 -4.61 4.26
N ALA A 131 2.61 -5.95 4.23
CA ALA A 131 3.79 -6.75 4.48
C ALA A 131 4.76 -6.66 3.30
N TYR A 132 5.68 -5.70 3.36
CA TYR A 132 7.06 -6.13 3.17
C TYR A 132 7.34 -7.23 4.22
N PRO A 133 7.89 -8.38 3.84
CA PRO A 133 7.83 -9.60 4.60
C PRO A 133 8.43 -9.44 5.97
N ARG A 134 7.64 -9.89 6.93
CA ARG A 134 8.13 -10.36 8.20
C ARG A 134 9.08 -11.52 7.92
N SER A 135 10.37 -11.38 8.26
CA SER A 135 11.23 -12.54 8.42
C SER A 135 10.54 -13.46 9.41
N GLN A 136 10.33 -14.73 9.03
CA GLN A 136 9.94 -15.74 10.01
C GLN A 136 10.99 -15.74 11.11
N GLU A 137 10.57 -15.45 12.34
CA GLU A 137 11.40 -15.71 13.50
C GLU A 137 11.63 -17.22 13.54
N ASN A 138 12.88 -17.60 13.32
CA ASN A 138 13.38 -18.93 13.60
C ASN A 138 13.32 -19.12 15.12
N THR A 139 12.19 -19.59 15.65
CA THR A 139 12.11 -20.06 17.03
C THR A 139 12.82 -21.41 17.11
N GLY A 140 14.15 -21.36 17.13
CA GLY A 140 15.00 -22.41 17.64
C GLY A 140 15.11 -22.27 19.15
N VAL A 141 14.22 -22.96 19.86
CA VAL A 141 14.51 -23.52 21.19
C VAL A 141 14.30 -25.02 21.10
#